data_AF-A0A6G4ED65-F1
#
_entry.id   AF-A0A6G4ED65-F1
#
_cell.length_a   1.000
_cell.length_b   1.000
_cell.length_c   1.000
_cell.angle_alpha   90.00
_cell.angle_beta   90.00
_cell.angle_gamma   90.00
#
_symmetry.space_group_name_H-M   'P 1'
#
loop_
_entity.id
_entity.type
_entity.pdbx_description
1 polymer ?
#
loop_
_entity_poly.entity_id
_entity_poly.type
_entity_poly.pdbx_seq_one_letter_code
_entity_poly.pdbx_strand_id
1 'polypeptide(L)' 'MKYGRLKVGKIIETQQPGIHKQLNKNRKQNNKRCGRGKKENLSFYDIIGLMQHDSYCRGKSWRIKQKIWGK' A
#
# COMPACT_ATOMS: atom_id res chain seq x y z
N MET A 1 43.63 -2.54 4.20
CA MET A 1 42.41 -3.00 4.92
C MET A 1 41.19 -2.57 4.11
N LYS A 2 40.37 -3.51 3.62
CA LYS A 2 39.16 -3.17 2.86
C LYS A 2 38.07 -2.72 3.84
N TYR A 3 37.65 -1.46 3.76
CA TYR A 3 36.50 -0.95 4.51
C TYR A 3 35.21 -1.54 3.92
N GLY A 4 34.90 -2.79 4.29
CA GLY A 4 33.60 -3.38 4.04
C GLY A 4 32.53 -2.59 4.79
N ARG A 5 31.43 -2.26 4.12
CA ARG A 5 30.25 -1.58 4.67
C ARG A 5 29.95 -2.11 6.08
N LEU A 6 30.15 -1.26 7.10
CA LEU A 6 29.91 -1.61 8.50
C LEU A 6 28.45 -2.06 8.65
N LYS A 7 28.25 -3.34 8.94
CA LYS A 7 26.93 -3.90 9.18
C LYS A 7 26.49 -3.48 10.59
N VAL A 8 25.89 -2.28 10.68
CA VAL A 8 25.38 -1.69 11.94
C VAL A 8 24.57 -2.71 12.76
N GLY A 9 23.80 -3.58 12.10
CA GLY A 9 23.06 -4.67 12.78
C GLY A 9 23.95 -5.63 13.59
N LYS A 10 25.11 -6.04 13.06
CA LYS A 10 26.05 -6.92 13.78
C LYS A 10 26.69 -6.22 14.98
N ILE A 11 26.94 -4.91 14.85
CA ILE A 11 27.53 -4.10 15.91
C ILE A 11 26.54 -3.96 17.07
N ILE A 12 25.29 -3.62 16.78
CA ILE A 12 24.21 -3.52 17.79
C ILE A 12 23.95 -4.88 18.44
N GLU A 13 24.03 -5.98 17.70
CA GLU A 13 23.93 -7.34 18.26
C GLU A 13 25.01 -7.61 19.30
N THR A 14 26.26 -7.25 19.03
CA THR A 14 27.39 -7.46 19.95
C THR A 14 27.44 -6.48 21.12
N GLN A 15 27.12 -5.21 20.89
CA GLN A 15 27.24 -4.14 21.89
C GLN A 15 25.99 -4.00 22.76
N GLN A 16 24.80 -4.27 22.21
CA GLN A 16 23.51 -4.02 22.86
C GLN A 16 22.48 -5.13 22.56
N PRO A 17 22.67 -6.33 23.11
CA PRO A 17 21.85 -7.50 22.78
C PRO A 17 20.37 -7.33 23.16
N GLY A 18 20.07 -6.53 24.18
CA GLY A 18 18.69 -6.20 24.58
C GLY A 18 17.94 -5.39 23.51
N ILE A 19 18.58 -4.34 23.00
CA ILE A 19 18.03 -3.48 21.94
C ILE A 19 17.88 -4.26 20.63
N HIS A 20 18.86 -5.10 20.28
CA HIS A 20 18.78 -5.97 19.10
C HIS A 20 17.55 -6.89 19.13
N LYS A 21 17.27 -7.52 20.28
CA LYS A 21 16.10 -8.39 20.46
C LYS A 21 14.78 -7.61 20.33
N GLN A 22 14.71 -6.39 20.85
CA GLN A 22 13.51 -5.55 20.76
C GLN A 22 13.25 -5.08 19.31
N LEU A 23 14.29 -4.63 18.61
CA LEU A 23 14.21 -4.19 17.21
C LEU A 23 13.75 -5.34 16.28
N ASN A 24 14.25 -6.56 16.48
CA ASN A 24 13.86 -7.72 15.68
C ASN A 24 12.40 -8.14 15.91
N LYS A 25 11.87 -8.01 17.14
CA LYS A 25 10.46 -8.25 17.46
C LYS A 25 9.54 -7.27 16.73
N ASN A 26 9.90 -5.98 16.73
CA ASN A 26 9.12 -4.93 16.06
C ASN A 26 9.09 -5.10 14.54
N ARG A 27 10.17 -5.60 13.93
CA ARG A 27 10.21 -5.92 12.49
C ARG A 27 9.13 -6.91 12.07
N LYS A 28 8.90 -7.96 12.88
CA LYS A 28 7.86 -8.97 12.60
C LYS A 28 6.43 -8.41 12.71
N GLN A 29 6.21 -7.43 13.59
CA GLN A 29 4.89 -6.79 13.73
C GLN A 29 4.60 -5.83 12.58
N ASN A 30 5.59 -5.08 12.09
CA ASN A 30 5.39 -4.19 10.94
C ASN A 30 5.09 -4.95 9.64
N ASN A 31 5.72 -6.12 9.42
CA ASN A 31 5.40 -6.94 8.24
C ASN A 31 3.94 -7.46 8.23
N LYS A 32 3.27 -7.55 9.40
CA LYS A 32 1.83 -7.89 9.47
C LYS A 32 0.93 -6.74 9.03
N ARG A 33 1.40 -5.49 9.06
CA ARG A 33 0.69 -4.32 8.52
C ARG A 33 0.88 -4.17 7.00
N CYS A 34 1.87 -4.86 6.42
CA CYS A 34 2.15 -4.86 4.98
C CYS A 34 1.33 -5.92 4.21
N GLY A 35 0.56 -6.76 4.91
CA GLY A 35 -0.36 -7.70 4.29
C GLY A 35 -1.61 -6.95 3.82
N ARG A 36 -1.58 -6.50 2.57
CA ARG A 36 -2.74 -6.19 1.70
C ARG A 36 -4.08 -6.21 2.45
N GLY A 37 -4.63 -5.02 2.71
CA GLY A 37 -6.00 -4.87 3.21
C GLY A 37 -6.94 -5.83 2.46
N LYS A 38 -7.90 -6.39 3.21
CA LYS A 38 -8.89 -7.38 2.75
C LYS A 38 -9.09 -7.29 1.24
N LYS A 39 -8.80 -8.37 0.51
CA LYS A 39 -9.08 -8.42 -0.93
C LYS A 39 -10.59 -8.28 -1.05
N GLU A 40 -11.06 -7.09 -1.37
CA GLU A 40 -12.47 -6.88 -1.63
C GLU A 40 -12.79 -7.72 -2.87
N ASN A 41 -13.75 -8.63 -2.75
CA ASN A 41 -14.23 -9.44 -3.88
C ASN A 41 -15.11 -8.59 -4.79
N LEU A 42 -14.61 -7.42 -5.18
CA LEU A 42 -15.30 -6.55 -6.12
C LEU A 42 -15.17 -7.18 -7.49
N SER A 43 -16.32 -7.48 -8.08
CA SER A 43 -16.41 -7.78 -9.49
C SER A 43 -16.07 -6.54 -10.31
N PHE A 44 -15.77 -6.74 -11.59
CA PHE A 44 -15.54 -5.64 -12.53
C PHE A 44 -16.70 -4.63 -12.54
N TYR A 45 -17.94 -5.11 -12.37
CA TYR A 45 -19.13 -4.26 -12.31
C TYR A 45 -19.19 -3.39 -11.06
N ASP A 46 -18.72 -3.89 -9.91
CA ASP A 46 -18.71 -3.12 -8.67
C ASP A 46 -17.72 -1.95 -8.75
N ILE A 47 -16.56 -2.17 -9.39
CA ILE A 47 -15.58 -1.10 -9.66
C ILE A 47 -16.19 -0.06 -10.61
N ILE A 48 -16.90 -0.50 -11.65
CA ILE A 48 -17.59 0.39 -12.59
C ILE A 48 -18.71 1.17 -11.89
N GLY A 49 -19.42 0.58 -10.93
CA GLY A 49 -20.42 1.27 -10.10
C GLY A 49 -19.78 2.33 -9.19
N LEU A 50 -18.64 2.02 -8.58
CA LEU A 50 -17.92 2.95 -7.72
C LEU A 50 -17.30 4.13 -8.51
N MET A 51 -16.81 3.88 -9.72
CA MET A 51 -16.24 4.91 -10.61
C MET A 51 -17.31 5.71 -11.38
N GLN A 52 -18.60 5.36 -11.24
CA GLN A 52 -19.68 6.16 -11.80
C GLN A 52 -19.88 7.42 -10.96
N HIS A 53 -19.36 8.53 -11.48
CA HIS A 53 -19.64 9.85 -10.94
C HIS A 53 -20.89 10.43 -11.61
N ASP A 54 -21.80 11.01 -10.82
CA ASP A 54 -22.96 11.75 -11.34
C ASP A 54 -22.59 12.91 -12.26
N SER A 55 -21.33 13.38 -12.20
CA SER A 55 -20.78 14.44 -13.04
C SER A 55 -20.45 14.01 -14.47
N TYR A 56 -20.73 12.76 -14.85
CA TYR A 56 -20.21 12.21 -16.09
C TYR A 56 -21.09 11.06 -16.63
N CYS A 57 -21.29 10.99 -17.95
CA CYS A 57 -22.08 9.93 -18.60
C CYS A 57 -21.32 9.22 -19.72
N ARG A 58 -21.58 7.91 -19.89
CA ARG A 58 -21.11 7.13 -21.03
C ARG A 58 -22.21 7.06 -22.09
N GLY A 59 -21.93 7.61 -23.28
CA GLY A 59 -22.83 7.50 -24.43
C GLY A 59 -22.74 6.14 -25.13
N LYS A 60 -23.59 5.92 -26.14
CA LYS A 60 -23.69 4.67 -26.95
C LYS A 60 -22.37 4.21 -27.62
N SER A 61 -21.30 5.01 -27.59
CA SER A 61 -19.99 4.69 -28.16
C SER A 61 -18.87 4.67 -27.13
N TRP A 62 -19.17 4.42 -25.85
CA TRP A 62 -18.20 4.43 -24.72
C TRP A 62 -17.45 5.75 -24.48
N ARG A 63 -17.77 6.79 -25.24
CA ARG A 63 -17.13 8.09 -25.15
C ARG A 63 -17.47 8.78 -23.84
N ILE A 64 -16.45 9.48 -23.36
CA ILE A 64 -16.43 10.17 -22.10
C ILE A 64 -16.96 11.60 -22.24
N LYS A 65 -18.20 11.84 -21.74
CA LYS A 65 -18.84 13.16 -21.67
C LYS A 65 -19.09 13.63 -20.23
N GLN A 66 -18.65 14.85 -19.91
CA GLN A 66 -19.05 15.52 -18.66
C GLN A 66 -20.56 15.80 -18.67
N LYS A 67 -21.24 15.47 -17.58
CA LYS A 67 -22.64 15.81 -17.35
C LYS A 67 -22.70 17.25 -16.88
N ILE A 68 -23.08 18.14 -17.79
CA ILE A 68 -23.34 19.53 -17.45
C ILE A 68 -24.71 19.56 -16.76
N TRP A 69 -24.75 19.95 -15.49
CA TRP A 69 -26.00 20.23 -14.80
C TRP A 69 -26.37 21.68 -15.14
N GLY A 70 -27.30 21.86 -16.07
CA GLY A 70 -27.72 23.19 -16.54
C GLY A 70 -29.23 23.31 -16.67
N LYS A 71 -29.78 24.24 -15.86
CA LYS A 71 -31.13 24.86 -15.75
C LYS A 71 -32.37 24.02 -16.03
#